data_AF-A0A9P8RLY0-F1
#
_entry.id   AF-A0A9P8RLY0-F1
#
_cell.length_a   1.000
_cell.length_b   1.000
_cell.length_c   1.000
_cell.angle_alpha   90.00
_cell.angle_beta   90.00
_cell.angle_gamma   90.00
#
_symmetry.space_group_name_H-M   'P 1'
#
loop_
_entity.id
_entity.type
_entity.pdbx_description
1 polymer ?
#
loop_
_entity_poly.entity_id
_entity_poly.type
_entity_poly.pdbx_seq_one_letter_code
_entity_poly.pdbx_strand_id
1 'polypeptide(L)'
;MAHDLLPIREGEKVVYKTVIKQGEPDEEEKDLEIGEKDKIWVENRHCHMKDTIEKLMEDFQKFIEENPHFTNSSADANSLNAIKDMLAGLPQFQELKEAYSLHLNMAQECMNIFQAHKLADLASVEQAGALTSLAKTKTLATGLDEDYRKPKNLADQAVRLLDDESIAPADRLRLIMLYILFRDGLLPADTQKLLAHAQLQLRDEEVIRNLELLGARVQKPLKDSKPPPQPLFGKKQAPAPAAEGYALSRFEPSLKLMLDGHVKGTLDQTVFPFTKPHLDAPPDGLSGLESQSQASLRSAKPTWARGRLSTIEPRQRIIVFMAGGATYAESRSCYEVSKSGSRDVFLATSHMTTPSLFIRQVGDLSADKRRLDIPAERPKPRAPQHLFEPEPKPTPPPMAQTARPSPRPPAPPTASMGSMTLNSAPNGGQSGNFSTPPPVLKKPEKQDKKDKKDDKKKHHFFSHKKKE
;
A
#
# COMPACT_ATOMS: atom_id res chain seq x y z
N MET A 1 -10.30 -5.46 -1.91
CA MET A 1 -11.32 -4.44 -1.60
C MET A 1 -10.68 -3.08 -1.38
N ALA A 2 -10.04 -2.78 -0.24
CA ALA A 2 -9.43 -1.46 0.01
C ALA A 2 -8.51 -0.96 -1.14
N HIS A 3 -7.48 -1.72 -1.53
CA HIS A 3 -6.59 -1.39 -2.67
C HIS A 3 -7.25 -1.42 -4.06
N ASP A 4 -8.52 -1.81 -4.18
CA ASP A 4 -9.28 -1.87 -5.45
C ASP A 4 -10.27 -0.69 -5.55
N LEU A 5 -10.93 -0.35 -4.43
CA LEU A 5 -11.99 0.64 -4.38
C LEU A 5 -11.56 2.02 -3.85
N LEU A 6 -10.59 2.06 -2.93
CA LEU A 6 -10.16 3.30 -2.27
C LEU A 6 -8.97 3.92 -2.98
N PRO A 7 -8.76 5.26 -2.89
CA PRO A 7 -7.61 5.97 -3.44
C PRO A 7 -6.32 5.72 -2.63
N ILE A 8 -5.91 4.46 -2.53
CA ILE A 8 -4.66 4.04 -1.89
C ILE A 8 -3.53 4.14 -2.91
N ARG A 9 -2.44 4.80 -2.51
CA ARG A 9 -1.22 4.97 -3.31
C ARG A 9 -0.10 4.13 -2.72
N GLU A 10 0.62 3.44 -3.59
CA GLU A 10 1.78 2.62 -3.24
C GLU A 10 3.05 3.29 -3.78
N GLY A 11 3.96 3.66 -2.86
CA GLY A 11 5.28 4.19 -3.16
C GLY A 11 6.30 3.65 -2.16
N GLU A 12 7.16 4.51 -1.60
CA GLU A 12 7.98 4.15 -0.43
C GLU A 12 7.11 3.81 0.79
N LYS A 13 5.92 4.41 0.86
CA LYS A 13 4.88 4.18 1.86
C LYS A 13 3.56 3.85 1.16
N VAL A 14 2.68 3.14 1.86
CA VAL A 14 1.29 2.94 1.42
C VAL A 14 0.45 4.01 2.10
N VAL A 15 -0.20 4.85 1.30
CA VAL A 15 -0.93 6.03 1.78
C VAL A 15 -2.37 5.99 1.27
N TYR A 16 -3.32 6.08 2.19
CA TYR A 16 -4.73 6.26 1.90
C TYR A 16 -5.07 7.75 2.00
N LYS A 17 -5.62 8.32 0.92
CA LYS A 17 -6.08 9.71 0.89
C LYS A 17 -7.56 9.76 1.27
N THR A 18 -7.92 10.56 2.26
CA THR A 18 -9.32 10.77 2.68
C THR A 18 -9.61 12.25 2.90
N VAL A 19 -10.90 12.60 2.97
CA VAL A 19 -11.38 13.96 3.22
C VAL A 19 -11.93 14.02 4.63
N ILE A 20 -11.33 14.85 5.48
CA ILE A 20 -11.80 15.12 6.82
C ILE A 20 -12.86 16.23 6.74
N LYS A 21 -13.98 16.03 7.46
CA LYS A 21 -15.13 16.96 7.53
C LYS A 21 -15.71 17.33 6.15
N GLN A 22 -15.90 16.30 5.32
CA GLN A 22 -16.52 16.43 4.00
C GLN A 22 -17.86 17.18 4.08
N GLY A 23 -17.97 18.30 3.37
CA GLY A 23 -19.16 19.17 3.36
C GLY A 23 -19.23 20.24 4.46
N GLU A 24 -18.24 20.34 5.36
CA GLU A 24 -18.10 21.46 6.31
C GLU A 24 -17.15 22.55 5.75
N PRO A 25 -17.22 23.81 6.23
CA PRO A 25 -16.35 24.88 5.72
C PRO A 25 -14.85 24.71 6.02
N ASP A 26 -14.49 23.72 6.85
CA ASP A 26 -13.11 23.31 7.16
C ASP A 26 -12.78 21.90 6.65
N GLU A 27 -13.33 21.55 5.48
CA GLU A 27 -12.96 20.36 4.69
C GLU A 27 -11.44 20.34 4.38
N GLU A 28 -10.75 19.28 4.79
CA GLU A 28 -9.30 19.12 4.59
C GLU A 28 -8.96 17.72 4.02
N GLU A 29 -8.18 17.68 2.94
CA GLU A 29 -7.63 16.43 2.41
C GLU A 29 -6.45 15.95 3.27
N LYS A 30 -6.52 14.73 3.81
CA LYS A 30 -5.44 14.14 4.62
C LYS A 30 -4.94 12.83 4.02
N ASP A 31 -3.61 12.74 3.90
CA ASP A 31 -2.88 11.52 3.56
C ASP A 31 -2.55 10.75 4.85
N LEU A 32 -2.99 9.49 4.94
CA LEU A 32 -2.82 8.61 6.10
C LEU A 32 -1.99 7.37 5.73
N GLU A 33 -0.89 7.13 6.45
CA GLU A 33 0.02 6.00 6.23
C GLU A 33 -0.55 4.71 6.85
N ILE A 34 -0.68 3.65 6.03
CA ILE A 34 -1.08 2.30 6.46
C ILE A 34 0.07 1.32 6.27
N GLY A 35 0.28 0.38 7.19
CA GLY A 35 1.42 -0.55 7.11
C GLY A 35 1.59 -1.45 8.33
N GLU A 36 2.73 -2.15 8.43
CA GLU A 36 2.98 -3.18 9.46
C GLU A 36 3.03 -2.68 10.91
N LYS A 37 3.10 -1.35 11.12
CA LYS A 37 3.04 -0.75 12.47
C LYS A 37 1.61 -0.66 13.01
N ASP A 38 0.62 -0.67 12.13
CA ASP A 38 -0.79 -0.59 12.46
C ASP A 38 -1.33 -1.99 12.72
N LYS A 39 -1.64 -2.27 13.99
CA LYS A 39 -2.16 -3.59 14.41
C LYS A 39 -3.53 -3.88 13.82
N ILE A 40 -4.40 -2.87 13.73
CA ILE A 40 -5.76 -3.02 13.22
C ILE A 40 -5.69 -3.38 11.73
N TRP A 41 -4.79 -2.74 10.98
CA TRP A 41 -4.50 -3.12 9.59
C TRP A 41 -3.96 -4.56 9.49
N VAL A 42 -2.89 -4.90 10.21
CA VAL A 42 -2.21 -6.21 10.11
C VAL A 42 -3.15 -7.37 10.46
N GLU A 43 -4.02 -7.18 11.45
CA GLU A 43 -4.98 -8.21 11.85
C GLU A 43 -6.14 -8.39 10.86
N ASN A 44 -6.63 -7.31 10.25
CA ASN A 44 -7.87 -7.33 9.47
C ASN A 44 -7.68 -7.34 7.94
N ARG A 45 -6.50 -6.96 7.41
CA ARG A 45 -6.21 -6.90 5.96
C ARG A 45 -6.38 -8.21 5.17
N HIS A 46 -6.61 -9.32 5.86
CA HIS A 46 -6.82 -10.66 5.29
C HIS A 46 -8.19 -11.26 5.63
N CYS A 47 -8.99 -10.60 6.48
CA CYS A 47 -10.34 -11.00 6.82
C CYS A 47 -11.33 -10.62 5.71
N HIS A 48 -12.53 -11.20 5.73
CA HIS A 48 -13.61 -10.77 4.84
C HIS A 48 -14.20 -9.45 5.35
N MET A 49 -14.80 -8.64 4.46
CA MET A 49 -15.32 -7.32 4.86
C MET A 49 -16.43 -7.43 5.93
N LYS A 50 -17.29 -8.46 5.82
CA LYS A 50 -18.30 -8.78 6.84
C LYS A 50 -17.66 -8.94 8.23
N ASP A 51 -16.78 -9.94 8.38
CA ASP A 51 -16.11 -10.25 9.65
C ASP A 51 -15.24 -9.08 10.13
N THR A 52 -14.71 -8.27 9.21
CA THR A 52 -13.93 -7.06 9.55
C THR A 52 -14.81 -6.01 10.22
N ILE A 53 -16.00 -5.73 9.69
CA ILE A 53 -16.94 -4.77 10.29
C ILE A 53 -17.44 -5.31 11.64
N GLU A 54 -17.84 -6.58 11.70
CA GLU A 54 -18.28 -7.24 12.94
C GLU A 54 -17.18 -7.18 14.02
N LYS A 55 -15.95 -7.58 13.69
CA LYS A 55 -14.81 -7.53 14.62
C LYS A 55 -14.46 -6.10 15.05
N LEU A 56 -14.43 -5.13 14.13
CA LEU A 56 -14.12 -3.73 14.48
C LEU A 56 -15.16 -3.15 15.45
N MET A 57 -16.45 -3.51 15.30
CA MET A 57 -17.50 -3.13 16.24
C MET A 57 -17.33 -3.83 17.60
N GLU A 58 -17.07 -5.13 17.62
CA GLU A 58 -16.85 -5.88 18.86
C GLU A 58 -15.62 -5.38 19.64
N ASP A 59 -14.49 -5.16 18.97
CA ASP A 59 -13.25 -4.74 19.62
C ASP A 59 -13.32 -3.29 20.10
N PHE A 60 -14.10 -2.44 19.42
CA PHE A 60 -14.46 -1.12 19.94
C PHE A 60 -15.38 -1.20 21.17
N GLN A 61 -16.40 -2.06 21.16
CA GLN A 61 -17.30 -2.25 22.30
C GLN A 61 -16.54 -2.78 23.53
N LYS A 62 -15.62 -3.73 23.36
CA LYS A 62 -14.70 -4.18 24.44
C LYS A 62 -13.87 -3.03 24.98
N PHE A 63 -13.34 -2.16 24.12
CA PHE A 63 -12.58 -0.98 24.54
C PHE A 63 -13.43 0.01 25.37
N ILE A 64 -14.73 0.17 25.08
CA ILE A 64 -15.68 0.94 25.92
C ILE A 64 -15.82 0.29 27.30
N GLU A 65 -16.08 -1.02 27.34
CA GLU A 65 -16.33 -1.78 28.57
C GLU A 65 -15.11 -1.83 29.49
N GLU A 66 -13.90 -1.79 28.93
CA GLU A 66 -12.64 -1.66 29.66
C GLU A 66 -12.38 -0.21 30.15
N ASN A 67 -13.01 0.80 29.54
CA ASN A 67 -12.78 2.23 29.81
C ASN A 67 -14.07 3.04 30.14
N PRO A 68 -14.98 2.54 30.99
CA PRO A 68 -16.32 3.12 31.19
C PRO A 68 -16.30 4.52 31.81
N HIS A 69 -15.19 4.89 32.46
CA HIS A 69 -14.98 6.22 33.05
C HIS A 69 -14.87 7.36 32.03
N PHE A 70 -14.73 7.05 30.74
CA PHE A 70 -14.58 8.05 29.68
C PHE A 70 -15.80 8.16 28.75
N THR A 71 -16.86 7.39 29.02
CA THR A 71 -17.95 7.16 28.06
C THR A 71 -19.31 7.47 28.70
N ASN A 72 -19.91 8.60 28.33
CA ASN A 72 -21.27 8.94 28.81
C ASN A 72 -22.26 7.88 28.30
N SER A 73 -22.86 7.14 29.22
CA SER A 73 -23.49 5.82 28.99
C SER A 73 -24.88 5.87 28.31
N SER A 74 -25.04 6.69 27.27
CA SER A 74 -26.35 7.01 26.68
C SER A 74 -26.30 7.22 25.15
N ALA A 75 -25.49 6.44 24.44
CA ALA A 75 -25.50 6.37 22.98
C ALA A 75 -25.63 4.90 22.54
N ASP A 76 -26.51 4.61 21.58
CA ASP A 76 -26.67 3.28 21.00
C ASP A 76 -25.41 2.92 20.19
N ALA A 77 -24.50 2.17 20.80
CA ALA A 77 -23.21 1.75 20.22
C ALA A 77 -23.34 0.80 18.99
N ASN A 78 -24.57 0.47 18.58
CA ASN A 78 -24.89 -0.46 17.50
C ASN A 78 -24.73 0.14 16.08
N SER A 79 -24.27 1.38 15.92
CA SER A 79 -24.04 2.00 14.61
C SER A 79 -22.64 2.57 14.46
N LEU A 80 -22.05 2.38 13.26
CA LEU A 80 -20.70 2.85 12.92
C LEU A 80 -20.55 4.37 13.06
N ASN A 81 -21.65 5.13 12.87
CA ASN A 81 -21.69 6.56 13.11
C ASN A 81 -21.68 6.92 14.61
N ALA A 82 -22.47 6.24 15.45
CA ALA A 82 -22.45 6.46 16.90
C ALA A 82 -21.07 6.14 17.51
N ILE A 83 -20.39 5.11 16.97
CA ILE A 83 -18.99 4.79 17.32
C ILE A 83 -18.05 5.96 16.98
N LYS A 84 -18.18 6.54 15.77
CA LYS A 84 -17.38 7.68 15.30
C LYS A 84 -17.61 8.95 16.13
N ASP A 85 -18.87 9.24 16.48
CA ASP A 85 -19.23 10.38 17.33
C ASP A 85 -18.73 10.20 18.77
N MET A 86 -18.86 9.00 19.31
CA MET A 86 -18.39 8.69 20.65
C MET A 86 -16.86 8.76 20.77
N LEU A 87 -16.13 8.33 19.73
CA LEU A 87 -14.68 8.51 19.63
C LEU A 87 -14.26 9.97 19.76
N ALA A 88 -15.09 10.95 19.33
CA ALA A 88 -14.76 12.36 19.46
C ALA A 88 -14.44 12.78 20.91
N GLY A 89 -15.11 12.19 21.91
CA GLY A 89 -15.00 12.54 23.33
C GLY A 89 -13.75 12.05 24.08
N LEU A 90 -12.86 11.26 23.46
CA LEU A 90 -11.75 10.56 24.12
C LEU A 90 -10.37 11.17 23.83
N PRO A 91 -9.85 12.13 24.62
CA PRO A 91 -8.55 12.77 24.38
C PRO A 91 -7.34 11.93 24.84
N GLN A 92 -7.50 11.00 25.78
CA GLN A 92 -6.37 10.24 26.35
C GLN A 92 -5.92 9.06 25.47
N PHE A 93 -6.74 8.64 24.50
CA PHE A 93 -6.48 7.51 23.60
C PHE A 93 -6.40 7.94 22.13
N GLN A 94 -5.90 9.15 21.87
CA GLN A 94 -5.97 9.79 20.56
C GLN A 94 -5.38 8.93 19.41
N GLU A 95 -4.23 8.28 19.61
CA GLU A 95 -3.63 7.39 18.59
C GLU A 95 -4.51 6.17 18.25
N LEU A 96 -5.06 5.50 19.29
CA LEU A 96 -5.91 4.32 19.12
C LEU A 96 -7.25 4.70 18.45
N LYS A 97 -7.81 5.84 18.87
CA LYS A 97 -8.97 6.49 18.27
C LYS A 97 -8.77 6.81 16.79
N GLU A 98 -7.64 7.41 16.43
CA GLU A 98 -7.32 7.74 15.05
C GLU A 98 -7.20 6.48 14.19
N ALA A 99 -6.57 5.41 14.72
CA ALA A 99 -6.48 4.13 14.03
C ALA A 99 -7.85 3.46 13.83
N TYR A 100 -8.69 3.35 14.87
CA TYR A 100 -10.06 2.82 14.72
C TYR A 100 -10.91 3.67 13.76
N SER A 101 -10.86 5.00 13.88
CA SER A 101 -11.59 5.91 13.00
C SER A 101 -11.19 5.71 11.54
N LEU A 102 -9.89 5.59 11.27
CA LEU A 102 -9.33 5.31 9.95
C LEU A 102 -9.93 4.02 9.36
N HIS A 103 -9.83 2.89 10.06
CA HIS A 103 -10.30 1.60 9.51
C HIS A 103 -11.82 1.52 9.38
N LEU A 104 -12.59 2.14 10.29
CA LEU A 104 -14.04 2.25 10.16
C LEU A 104 -14.45 3.11 8.96
N ASN A 105 -13.80 4.26 8.75
CA ASN A 105 -14.04 5.09 7.55
C ASN A 105 -13.68 4.32 6.27
N MET A 106 -12.52 3.65 6.21
CA MET A 106 -12.12 2.82 5.06
C MET A 106 -13.13 1.70 4.76
N ALA A 107 -13.62 1.00 5.79
CA ALA A 107 -14.63 -0.05 5.64
C ALA A 107 -15.95 0.54 5.13
N GLN A 108 -16.39 1.67 5.68
CA GLN A 108 -17.62 2.35 5.26
C GLN A 108 -17.53 2.88 3.82
N GLU A 109 -16.42 3.53 3.43
CA GLU A 109 -16.20 3.97 2.05
C GLU A 109 -16.17 2.79 1.06
N CYS A 110 -15.49 1.69 1.41
CA CYS A 110 -15.53 0.46 0.62
C CYS A 110 -16.97 -0.05 0.42
N MET A 111 -17.78 -0.05 1.48
CA MET A 111 -19.15 -0.54 1.45
C MET A 111 -20.08 0.41 0.66
N ASN A 112 -19.88 1.72 0.79
CA ASN A 112 -20.59 2.75 0.03
C ASN A 112 -20.34 2.59 -1.48
N ILE A 113 -19.07 2.43 -1.90
CA ILE A 113 -18.71 2.19 -3.30
C ILE A 113 -19.30 0.86 -3.78
N PHE A 114 -19.22 -0.20 -2.96
CA PHE A 114 -19.77 -1.51 -3.30
C PHE A 114 -21.28 -1.49 -3.56
N GLN A 115 -22.04 -0.70 -2.79
CA GLN A 115 -23.48 -0.49 -3.02
C GLN A 115 -23.72 0.44 -4.22
N ALA A 116 -23.05 1.59 -4.28
CA ALA A 116 -23.27 2.61 -5.30
C ALA A 116 -22.96 2.11 -6.72
N HIS A 117 -21.92 1.29 -6.88
CA HIS A 117 -21.53 0.72 -8.18
C HIS A 117 -22.14 -0.67 -8.46
N LYS A 118 -23.12 -1.11 -7.65
CA LYS A 118 -23.74 -2.46 -7.73
C LYS A 118 -22.71 -3.60 -7.81
N LEU A 119 -21.62 -3.49 -7.04
CA LEU A 119 -20.54 -4.48 -7.08
C LEU A 119 -20.98 -5.86 -6.57
N ALA A 120 -22.12 -5.97 -5.89
CA ALA A 120 -22.75 -7.26 -5.57
C ALA A 120 -23.16 -8.04 -6.84
N ASP A 121 -23.85 -7.38 -7.77
CA ASP A 121 -24.33 -7.99 -9.01
C ASP A 121 -23.16 -8.28 -9.95
N LEU A 122 -22.23 -7.31 -10.06
CA LEU A 122 -20.98 -7.50 -10.80
C LEU A 122 -20.17 -8.67 -10.22
N ALA A 123 -19.92 -8.69 -8.91
CA ALA A 123 -19.20 -9.80 -8.27
C ALA A 123 -19.95 -11.13 -8.41
N SER A 124 -21.28 -11.15 -8.42
CA SER A 124 -22.04 -12.38 -8.67
C SER A 124 -21.77 -12.90 -10.08
N VAL A 125 -21.81 -12.02 -11.09
CA VAL A 125 -21.49 -12.37 -12.49
C VAL A 125 -19.99 -12.63 -12.70
N GLU A 126 -19.08 -12.06 -11.91
CA GLU A 126 -17.66 -12.41 -11.93
C GLU A 126 -17.42 -13.78 -11.28
N GLN A 127 -17.98 -14.05 -10.10
CA GLN A 127 -17.89 -15.35 -9.40
C GLN A 127 -18.71 -16.46 -10.11
N ALA A 128 -19.59 -16.08 -11.04
CA ALA A 128 -20.28 -16.94 -11.99
C ALA A 128 -19.77 -16.78 -13.43
N GLY A 129 -18.68 -16.01 -13.68
CA GLY A 129 -18.09 -15.71 -15.00
C GLY A 129 -16.55 -15.65 -15.17
N ALA A 130 -15.71 -15.81 -14.14
CA ALA A 130 -14.24 -15.62 -14.22
C ALA A 130 -13.35 -16.90 -14.21
N LEU A 131 -12.86 -17.37 -15.39
CA LEU A 131 -11.80 -18.41 -15.65
C LEU A 131 -12.27 -19.77 -16.27
N THR A 132 -11.64 -20.40 -17.29
CA THR A 132 -10.79 -19.93 -18.42
C THR A 132 -10.86 -20.94 -19.60
N SER A 133 -10.35 -20.49 -20.76
CA SER A 133 -9.46 -21.26 -21.64
C SER A 133 -8.39 -22.10 -20.92
N LEU A 134 -8.78 -23.27 -20.39
CA LEU A 134 -7.98 -24.49 -20.14
C LEU A 134 -9.02 -25.54 -19.66
N ALA A 135 -9.61 -26.31 -20.59
CA ALA A 135 -10.95 -26.91 -20.50
C ALA A 135 -11.35 -27.64 -19.23
N LYS A 136 -12.67 -27.77 -19.10
CA LYS A 136 -13.34 -28.72 -18.19
C LYS A 136 -13.10 -28.44 -16.71
N THR A 137 -12.20 -27.54 -16.34
CA THR A 137 -12.39 -26.65 -15.18
C THR A 137 -13.59 -25.74 -15.45
N LYS A 138 -14.74 -26.16 -14.94
CA LYS A 138 -15.66 -25.19 -14.36
C LYS A 138 -14.90 -24.57 -13.18
N THR A 139 -14.49 -23.31 -13.25
CA THR A 139 -14.26 -22.48 -12.06
C THR A 139 -14.23 -21.03 -12.48
N LEU A 140 -15.36 -20.37 -12.32
CA LEU A 140 -15.58 -18.97 -12.58
C LEU A 140 -15.30 -18.15 -11.31
N ALA A 141 -14.29 -18.54 -10.52
CA ALA A 141 -14.37 -18.84 -9.09
C ALA A 141 -14.76 -20.30 -8.80
N THR A 142 -16.05 -20.65 -8.89
CA THR A 142 -16.56 -22.04 -8.73
C THR A 142 -17.07 -22.64 -10.02
N GLY A 143 -17.42 -21.82 -11.01
CA GLY A 143 -17.81 -22.27 -12.36
C GLY A 143 -19.21 -22.85 -12.37
N LEU A 144 -19.90 -22.40 -11.34
CA LEU A 144 -21.14 -22.83 -10.80
C LEU A 144 -21.74 -21.56 -10.17
N ASP A 145 -23.05 -21.47 -10.19
CA ASP A 145 -23.80 -20.54 -9.34
C ASP A 145 -23.63 -20.88 -7.85
N GLU A 146 -24.34 -20.15 -7.00
CA GLU A 146 -24.37 -20.35 -5.54
C GLU A 146 -24.86 -21.75 -5.15
N ASP A 147 -25.72 -22.37 -5.98
CA ASP A 147 -26.24 -23.74 -5.86
C ASP A 147 -25.24 -24.84 -6.28
N TYR A 148 -24.01 -24.48 -6.66
CA TYR A 148 -23.03 -25.42 -7.24
C TYR A 148 -23.51 -26.07 -8.57
N ARG A 149 -24.26 -25.35 -9.41
CA ARG A 149 -24.77 -25.76 -10.74
C ARG A 149 -24.25 -24.88 -11.88
N LYS A 150 -24.23 -25.37 -13.13
CA LYS A 150 -23.73 -24.55 -14.26
C LYS A 150 -24.62 -23.29 -14.44
N PRO A 151 -24.06 -22.06 -14.41
CA PRO A 151 -24.86 -20.86 -14.61
C PRO A 151 -25.49 -20.85 -16.02
N LYS A 152 -26.76 -20.45 -16.07
CA LYS A 152 -27.53 -20.23 -17.30
C LYS A 152 -27.58 -18.75 -17.61
N ASN A 153 -27.71 -18.38 -18.88
CA ASN A 153 -27.95 -17.01 -19.33
C ASN A 153 -26.87 -16.00 -18.90
N LEU A 154 -25.63 -16.45 -18.67
CA LEU A 154 -24.52 -15.58 -18.25
C LEU A 154 -24.21 -14.48 -19.28
N ALA A 155 -24.41 -14.76 -20.58
CA ALA A 155 -24.28 -13.76 -21.64
C ALA A 155 -25.31 -12.62 -21.44
N ASP A 156 -26.57 -12.95 -21.19
CA ASP A 156 -27.65 -11.98 -20.99
C ASP A 156 -27.43 -11.17 -19.70
N GLN A 157 -26.91 -11.81 -18.65
CA GLN A 157 -26.54 -11.12 -17.40
C GLN A 157 -25.38 -10.14 -17.62
N ALA A 158 -24.31 -10.58 -18.28
CA ALA A 158 -23.18 -9.71 -18.61
C ALA A 158 -23.61 -8.51 -19.48
N VAL A 159 -24.40 -8.73 -20.53
CA VAL A 159 -24.90 -7.66 -21.41
C VAL A 159 -25.77 -6.65 -20.65
N ARG A 160 -26.57 -7.08 -19.67
CA ARG A 160 -27.34 -6.16 -18.80
C ARG A 160 -26.44 -5.30 -17.92
N LEU A 161 -25.39 -5.87 -17.32
CA LEU A 161 -24.45 -5.11 -16.49
C LEU A 161 -23.59 -4.13 -17.31
N LEU A 162 -23.26 -4.46 -18.57
CA LEU A 162 -22.51 -3.56 -19.44
C LEU A 162 -23.28 -2.29 -19.84
N ASP A 163 -24.61 -2.30 -19.75
CA ASP A 163 -25.50 -1.16 -20.01
C ASP A 163 -25.76 -0.31 -18.75
N ASP A 164 -25.40 -0.80 -17.57
CA ASP A 164 -25.80 -0.19 -16.29
C ASP A 164 -24.94 1.04 -15.96
N GLU A 165 -25.55 2.22 -15.91
CA GLU A 165 -24.88 3.49 -15.62
C GLU A 165 -24.18 3.52 -14.25
N SER A 166 -24.57 2.68 -13.29
CA SER A 166 -23.85 2.60 -12.01
C SER A 166 -22.52 1.85 -12.10
N ILE A 167 -22.29 1.06 -13.16
CA ILE A 167 -21.06 0.26 -13.31
C ILE A 167 -20.04 1.06 -14.10
N ALA A 168 -18.92 1.37 -13.45
CA ALA A 168 -17.86 2.20 -14.02
C ALA A 168 -17.23 1.56 -15.28
N PRO A 169 -16.75 2.36 -16.27
CA PRO A 169 -16.16 1.83 -17.50
C PRO A 169 -15.00 0.85 -17.28
N ALA A 170 -14.18 1.06 -16.23
CA ALA A 170 -13.10 0.13 -15.87
C ALA A 170 -13.62 -1.25 -15.45
N ASP A 171 -14.74 -1.30 -14.72
CA ASP A 171 -15.40 -2.54 -14.29
C ASP A 171 -16.11 -3.23 -15.48
N ARG A 172 -16.71 -2.46 -16.40
CA ARG A 172 -17.24 -2.98 -17.67
C ARG A 172 -16.14 -3.66 -18.50
N LEU A 173 -14.98 -3.03 -18.61
CA LEU A 173 -13.81 -3.61 -19.29
C LEU A 173 -13.32 -4.88 -18.59
N ARG A 174 -13.21 -4.85 -17.25
CA ARG A 174 -12.84 -6.03 -16.43
C ARG A 174 -13.80 -7.20 -16.69
N LEU A 175 -15.11 -6.94 -16.72
CA LEU A 175 -16.14 -7.94 -17.01
C LEU A 175 -15.99 -8.53 -18.42
N ILE A 176 -15.74 -7.70 -19.45
CA ILE A 176 -15.51 -8.18 -20.83
C ILE A 176 -14.24 -9.04 -20.90
N MET A 177 -13.14 -8.61 -20.27
CA MET A 177 -11.89 -9.38 -20.22
C MET A 177 -12.12 -10.76 -19.58
N LEU A 178 -12.79 -10.82 -18.43
CA LEU A 178 -13.13 -12.07 -17.75
C LEU A 178 -14.05 -12.96 -18.61
N TYR A 179 -15.06 -12.37 -19.26
CA TYR A 179 -15.97 -13.10 -20.15
C TYR A 179 -15.24 -13.69 -21.37
N ILE A 180 -14.34 -12.94 -22.01
CA ILE A 180 -13.52 -13.43 -23.13
C ILE A 180 -12.62 -14.60 -22.68
N LEU A 181 -11.95 -14.46 -21.53
CA LEU A 181 -11.11 -15.51 -20.96
C LEU A 181 -11.92 -16.77 -20.62
N PHE A 182 -13.13 -16.63 -20.08
CA PHE A 182 -14.05 -17.74 -19.83
C PHE A 182 -14.50 -18.44 -21.13
N ARG A 183 -14.82 -17.66 -22.17
CA ARG A 183 -15.37 -18.20 -23.43
C ARG A 183 -14.30 -18.84 -24.32
N ASP A 184 -13.03 -18.82 -23.94
CA ASP A 184 -11.87 -19.17 -24.78
C ASP A 184 -11.91 -18.40 -26.10
N GLY A 185 -11.92 -17.07 -25.99
CA GLY A 185 -12.05 -16.14 -27.09
C GLY A 185 -13.47 -15.99 -27.63
N LEU A 186 -13.71 -14.94 -28.41
CA LEU A 186 -14.97 -14.65 -29.09
C LEU A 186 -14.75 -14.46 -30.59
N LEU A 187 -15.84 -14.40 -31.37
CA LEU A 187 -15.77 -13.87 -32.73
C LEU A 187 -15.40 -12.37 -32.65
N PRO A 188 -14.51 -11.85 -33.51
CA PRO A 188 -14.12 -10.43 -33.46
C PRO A 188 -15.31 -9.47 -33.53
N ALA A 189 -16.31 -9.80 -34.35
CA ALA A 189 -17.55 -9.04 -34.47
C ALA A 189 -18.40 -9.03 -33.19
N ASP A 190 -18.29 -10.02 -32.32
CA ASP A 190 -19.03 -10.05 -31.04
C ASP A 190 -18.28 -9.27 -29.95
N THR A 191 -16.94 -9.32 -29.94
CA THR A 191 -16.13 -8.42 -29.08
C THR A 191 -16.41 -6.95 -29.41
N GLN A 192 -16.48 -6.60 -30.69
CA GLN A 192 -16.82 -5.23 -31.13
C GLN A 192 -18.22 -4.79 -30.66
N LYS A 193 -19.23 -5.67 -30.74
CA LYS A 193 -20.57 -5.37 -30.21
C LYS A 193 -20.56 -5.17 -28.70
N LEU A 194 -19.83 -6.00 -27.94
CA LEU A 194 -19.74 -5.87 -26.48
C LEU A 194 -19.07 -4.54 -26.08
N LEU A 195 -17.99 -4.15 -26.77
CA LEU A 195 -17.33 -2.86 -26.54
C LEU A 195 -18.23 -1.66 -26.87
N ALA A 196 -18.92 -1.69 -28.01
CA ALA A 196 -19.84 -0.64 -28.41
C ALA A 196 -21.05 -0.53 -27.45
N HIS A 197 -21.61 -1.67 -27.02
CA HIS A 197 -22.69 -1.74 -26.04
C HIS A 197 -22.25 -1.21 -24.66
N ALA A 198 -21.04 -1.56 -24.22
CA ALA A 198 -20.45 -1.06 -22.97
C ALA A 198 -20.00 0.41 -23.01
N GLN A 199 -20.08 1.06 -24.17
CA GLN A 199 -19.62 2.44 -24.43
C GLN A 199 -18.11 2.65 -24.20
N LEU A 200 -17.31 1.62 -24.50
CA LEU A 200 -15.86 1.62 -24.30
C LEU A 200 -15.09 2.17 -25.51
N GLN A 201 -13.88 2.67 -25.27
CA GLN A 201 -13.05 3.36 -26.26
C GLN A 201 -12.16 2.39 -27.05
N LEU A 202 -11.60 2.85 -28.17
CA LEU A 202 -10.67 2.05 -29.00
C LEU A 202 -9.45 1.55 -28.21
N ARG A 203 -8.98 2.33 -27.21
CA ARG A 203 -7.88 1.94 -26.31
C ARG A 203 -8.23 0.69 -25.48
N ASP A 204 -9.50 0.51 -25.13
CA ASP A 204 -9.96 -0.63 -24.34
C ASP A 204 -9.96 -1.93 -25.18
N GLU A 205 -10.15 -1.80 -26.50
CA GLU A 205 -9.93 -2.91 -27.45
C GLU A 205 -8.45 -3.32 -27.50
N GLU A 206 -7.52 -2.36 -27.49
CA GLU A 206 -6.08 -2.63 -27.46
C GLU A 206 -5.69 -3.38 -26.19
N VAL A 207 -6.24 -3.01 -25.02
CA VAL A 207 -6.05 -3.75 -23.75
C VAL A 207 -6.53 -5.20 -23.89
N ILE A 208 -7.75 -5.41 -24.42
CA ILE A 208 -8.30 -6.75 -24.63
C ILE A 208 -7.40 -7.56 -25.57
N ARG A 209 -6.92 -6.97 -26.66
CA ARG A 209 -6.04 -7.63 -27.64
C ARG A 209 -4.68 -7.99 -27.04
N ASN A 210 -4.12 -7.12 -26.20
CA ASN A 210 -2.83 -7.32 -25.54
C ASN A 210 -2.82 -8.50 -24.56
N LEU A 211 -3.97 -9.03 -24.14
CA LEU A 211 -4.04 -10.31 -23.40
C LEU A 211 -3.44 -11.48 -24.22
N GLU A 212 -3.45 -11.43 -25.55
CA GLU A 212 -2.79 -12.44 -26.39
C GLU A 212 -1.26 -12.45 -26.20
N LEU A 213 -0.65 -11.31 -25.83
CA LEU A 213 0.78 -11.21 -25.48
C LEU A 213 1.11 -11.90 -24.16
N LEU A 214 0.10 -12.11 -23.29
CA LEU A 214 0.19 -12.90 -22.06
C LEU A 214 -0.22 -14.37 -22.27
N GLY A 215 -0.40 -14.81 -23.52
CA GLY A 215 -0.76 -16.19 -23.87
C GLY A 215 -2.26 -16.51 -23.74
N ALA A 216 -3.12 -15.53 -23.46
CA ALA A 216 -4.56 -15.72 -23.50
C ALA A 216 -5.05 -15.88 -24.95
N ARG A 217 -6.24 -16.48 -25.12
CA ARG A 217 -6.95 -16.48 -26.41
C ARG A 217 -8.09 -15.48 -26.36
N VAL A 218 -8.00 -14.43 -27.17
CA VAL A 218 -9.01 -13.36 -27.21
C VAL A 218 -9.96 -13.55 -28.39
N GLN A 219 -9.44 -14.03 -29.52
CA GLN A 219 -10.24 -14.29 -30.72
C GLN A 219 -10.33 -15.79 -31.06
N LYS A 220 -11.46 -16.19 -31.66
CA LYS A 220 -11.62 -17.52 -32.27
C LYS A 220 -12.36 -17.47 -33.62
N PRO A 221 -12.05 -18.37 -34.56
CA PRO A 221 -12.77 -18.49 -35.82
C PRO A 221 -14.16 -19.12 -35.62
N LEU A 222 -15.05 -18.95 -36.61
CA LEU A 222 -16.39 -19.54 -36.61
C LEU A 222 -16.38 -21.08 -36.57
N LYS A 223 -15.36 -21.70 -37.20
CA LYS A 223 -15.08 -23.14 -37.10
C LYS A 223 -13.86 -23.33 -36.22
N ASP A 224 -14.09 -23.50 -34.93
CA ASP A 224 -13.03 -23.78 -33.96
C ASP A 224 -12.93 -25.28 -33.69
N SER A 225 -11.82 -25.89 -34.11
CA SER A 225 -11.52 -27.31 -33.86
C SER A 225 -10.52 -27.50 -32.72
N LYS A 226 -10.04 -26.41 -32.09
CA LYS A 226 -9.12 -26.53 -30.95
C LYS A 226 -9.88 -27.22 -29.82
N PRO A 227 -9.40 -28.35 -29.27
CA PRO A 227 -9.97 -28.82 -28.02
C PRO A 227 -9.76 -27.68 -27.01
N PRO A 228 -10.74 -27.37 -26.16
CA PRO A 228 -10.41 -26.52 -25.02
C PRO A 228 -9.25 -27.24 -24.27
N PRO A 229 -8.22 -26.57 -23.70
CA PRO A 229 -7.04 -27.28 -23.15
C PRO A 229 -7.31 -28.05 -21.83
N GLN A 230 -6.44 -28.09 -20.80
CA GLN A 230 -6.79 -28.78 -19.53
C GLN A 230 -6.25 -28.06 -18.28
N PRO A 231 -6.94 -28.10 -17.11
CA PRO A 231 -6.55 -27.45 -15.87
C PRO A 231 -5.16 -27.83 -15.38
N LEU A 232 -4.48 -26.86 -14.78
CA LEU A 232 -3.26 -27.08 -14.03
C LEU A 232 -3.49 -27.76 -12.67
N PHE A 233 -4.67 -27.58 -12.08
CA PHE A 233 -5.03 -28.09 -10.76
C PHE A 233 -6.39 -28.79 -10.77
N GLY A 234 -6.49 -29.89 -10.00
CA GLY A 234 -7.73 -30.64 -9.86
C GLY A 234 -8.86 -29.83 -9.20
N LYS A 235 -10.11 -30.22 -9.46
CA LYS A 235 -11.28 -29.57 -8.84
C LYS A 235 -11.35 -29.86 -7.35
N LYS A 236 -11.42 -28.80 -6.56
CA LYS A 236 -11.80 -28.88 -5.14
C LYS A 236 -13.26 -29.35 -5.03
N GLN A 237 -13.57 -30.14 -4.01
CA GLN A 237 -14.95 -30.48 -3.68
C GLN A 237 -15.70 -29.23 -3.19
N ALA A 238 -17.04 -29.22 -3.33
CA ALA A 238 -17.85 -28.14 -2.79
C ALA A 238 -17.66 -28.03 -1.26
N PRO A 239 -17.51 -26.81 -0.71
CA PRO A 239 -17.54 -26.57 0.72
C PRO A 239 -18.79 -27.16 1.40
N ALA A 240 -18.65 -27.49 2.69
CA ALA A 240 -19.80 -27.80 3.54
C ALA A 240 -20.74 -26.57 3.67
N PRO A 241 -22.05 -26.76 3.93
CA PRO A 241 -23.04 -25.68 3.95
C PRO A 241 -22.79 -24.54 4.97
N ALA A 242 -21.86 -24.69 5.91
CA ALA A 242 -21.45 -23.63 6.84
C ALA A 242 -20.78 -22.39 6.20
N ALA A 243 -20.69 -22.32 4.86
CA ALA A 243 -20.07 -21.23 4.11
C ALA A 243 -21.06 -20.16 3.57
N GLU A 244 -22.31 -20.16 4.03
CA GLU A 244 -23.43 -19.32 3.53
C GLU A 244 -23.19 -17.79 3.54
N GLY A 245 -22.15 -17.28 4.23
CA GLY A 245 -21.76 -15.86 4.20
C GLY A 245 -20.80 -15.44 3.07
N TYR A 246 -20.28 -16.38 2.27
CA TYR A 246 -19.13 -16.16 1.37
C TYR A 246 -19.44 -16.38 -0.11
N ALA A 247 -20.71 -16.25 -0.50
CA ALA A 247 -21.18 -16.47 -1.87
C ALA A 247 -20.41 -15.66 -2.93
N LEU A 248 -19.96 -14.44 -2.62
CA LEU A 248 -19.18 -13.59 -3.55
C LEU A 248 -17.65 -13.76 -3.44
N SER A 249 -17.17 -14.70 -2.59
CA SER A 249 -15.77 -14.87 -2.22
C SER A 249 -15.27 -16.30 -2.49
N ARG A 250 -15.73 -16.91 -3.59
CA ARG A 250 -15.50 -18.32 -3.94
C ARG A 250 -14.19 -18.58 -4.69
N PHE A 251 -13.57 -17.53 -5.25
CA PHE A 251 -12.35 -17.65 -6.06
C PHE A 251 -11.11 -17.92 -5.18
N GLU A 252 -10.38 -18.98 -5.50
CA GLU A 252 -9.05 -19.26 -4.95
C GLU A 252 -7.98 -19.03 -6.03
N PRO A 253 -6.96 -18.18 -5.78
CA PRO A 253 -5.86 -17.99 -6.72
C PRO A 253 -5.11 -19.29 -7.01
N SER A 254 -4.66 -19.46 -8.25
CA SER A 254 -3.88 -20.64 -8.66
C SER A 254 -2.60 -20.84 -7.82
N LEU A 255 -2.00 -19.74 -7.32
CA LEU A 255 -0.88 -19.80 -6.38
C LEU A 255 -1.24 -20.57 -5.09
N LYS A 256 -2.46 -20.40 -4.55
CA LYS A 256 -2.91 -21.12 -3.35
C LYS A 256 -2.96 -22.62 -3.60
N LEU A 257 -3.51 -23.04 -4.75
CA LEU A 257 -3.60 -24.45 -5.14
C LEU A 257 -2.22 -25.07 -5.37
N MET A 258 -1.30 -24.32 -5.99
CA MET A 258 0.10 -24.70 -6.16
C MET A 258 0.80 -24.90 -4.80
N LEU A 259 0.65 -23.94 -3.88
CA LEU A 259 1.24 -23.99 -2.55
C LEU A 259 0.67 -25.15 -1.72
N ASP A 260 -0.65 -25.35 -1.73
CA ASP A 260 -1.32 -26.48 -1.09
C ASP A 260 -0.78 -27.82 -1.61
N GLY A 261 -0.63 -27.96 -2.93
CA GLY A 261 -0.04 -29.14 -3.58
C GLY A 261 1.42 -29.36 -3.18
N HIS A 262 2.22 -28.29 -3.12
CA HIS A 262 3.61 -28.34 -2.68
C HIS A 262 3.75 -28.72 -1.21
N VAL A 263 2.89 -28.19 -0.33
CA VAL A 263 2.90 -28.53 1.11
C VAL A 263 2.51 -29.99 1.32
N LYS A 264 1.56 -30.51 0.53
CA LYS A 264 1.08 -31.90 0.59
C LYS A 264 1.99 -32.90 -0.16
N GLY A 265 2.98 -32.43 -0.92
CA GLY A 265 3.82 -33.29 -1.77
C GLY A 265 3.09 -33.84 -3.02
N THR A 266 1.94 -33.27 -3.39
CA THR A 266 1.10 -33.72 -4.52
C THR A 266 1.19 -32.79 -5.73
N LEU A 267 2.25 -31.97 -5.84
CA LEU A 267 2.45 -31.07 -6.96
C LEU A 267 3.09 -31.83 -8.14
N ASP A 268 2.48 -31.72 -9.32
CA ASP A 268 2.93 -32.38 -10.54
C ASP A 268 4.32 -31.89 -10.98
N GLN A 269 5.28 -32.82 -10.98
CA GLN A 269 6.69 -32.57 -11.32
C GLN A 269 6.93 -32.42 -12.84
N THR A 270 5.98 -32.83 -13.69
CA THR A 270 6.05 -32.58 -15.13
C THR A 270 5.74 -31.13 -15.48
N VAL A 271 4.85 -30.51 -14.70
CA VAL A 271 4.45 -29.10 -14.81
C VAL A 271 5.39 -28.19 -14.00
N PHE A 272 5.79 -28.63 -12.81
CA PHE A 272 6.65 -27.89 -11.88
C PHE A 272 7.98 -28.63 -11.61
N PRO A 273 8.85 -28.79 -12.62
CA PRO A 273 10.10 -29.53 -12.47
C PRO A 273 11.12 -28.80 -11.60
N PHE A 274 11.92 -29.55 -10.86
CA PHE A 274 13.08 -29.01 -10.14
C PHE A 274 14.21 -28.61 -11.11
N THR A 275 14.80 -27.43 -10.90
CA THR A 275 15.97 -26.94 -11.66
C THR A 275 17.29 -27.59 -11.21
N LYS A 276 17.30 -28.26 -10.05
CA LYS A 276 18.38 -29.10 -9.54
C LYS A 276 17.76 -30.39 -9.00
N PRO A 277 18.24 -31.59 -9.37
CA PRO A 277 17.74 -32.82 -8.78
C PRO A 277 17.86 -32.79 -7.25
N HIS A 278 16.79 -33.15 -6.55
CA HIS A 278 16.88 -33.41 -5.11
C HIS A 278 17.69 -34.69 -4.91
N LEU A 279 18.94 -34.56 -4.45
CA LEU A 279 19.85 -35.69 -4.22
C LEU A 279 19.34 -36.66 -3.14
N ASP A 280 18.42 -36.20 -2.28
CA ASP A 280 17.82 -36.96 -1.19
C ASP A 280 16.38 -37.43 -1.47
N ALA A 281 15.87 -37.30 -2.70
CA ALA A 281 14.57 -37.89 -3.07
C ALA A 281 14.74 -39.40 -3.26
N PRO A 282 13.97 -40.26 -2.56
CA PRO A 282 13.98 -41.69 -2.82
C PRO A 282 13.58 -41.98 -4.28
N PRO A 283 14.25 -42.91 -4.97
CA PRO A 283 13.83 -43.31 -6.30
C PRO A 283 12.47 -43.99 -6.24
N ASP A 284 11.57 -43.55 -7.12
CA ASP A 284 10.24 -44.09 -7.43
C ASP A 284 9.20 -44.20 -6.29
N GLY A 285 8.17 -43.35 -6.41
CA GLY A 285 6.79 -43.86 -6.45
C GLY A 285 6.01 -44.00 -5.14
N LEU A 286 6.61 -43.89 -3.96
CA LEU A 286 5.88 -44.11 -2.69
C LEU A 286 6.20 -43.10 -1.57
N SER A 287 6.05 -41.79 -1.83
CA SER A 287 6.24 -40.74 -0.82
C SER A 287 5.06 -40.61 0.17
N GLY A 288 4.74 -41.71 0.86
CA GLY A 288 3.89 -41.73 2.03
C GLY A 288 4.72 -42.15 3.24
N LEU A 289 4.80 -41.25 4.24
CA LEU A 289 5.62 -41.36 5.45
C LEU A 289 7.13 -41.12 5.21
N GLU A 290 7.64 -39.95 5.62
CA GLU A 290 8.85 -39.79 6.45
C GLU A 290 9.22 -38.31 6.64
N SER A 291 8.79 -37.75 7.78
CA SER A 291 9.47 -36.63 8.44
C SER A 291 9.71 -37.01 9.91
N GLN A 292 10.23 -38.22 10.13
CA GLN A 292 10.89 -38.54 11.39
C GLN A 292 12.34 -38.06 11.29
N SER A 293 12.67 -37.11 12.17
CA SER A 293 14.02 -36.59 12.35
C SER A 293 15.05 -37.72 12.44
N GLN A 294 16.07 -37.71 11.58
CA GLN A 294 17.26 -38.54 11.75
C GLN A 294 18.07 -38.07 12.97
N ALA A 295 17.60 -38.45 14.16
CA ALA A 295 18.37 -38.38 15.38
C ALA A 295 19.47 -39.45 15.29
N SER A 296 20.72 -39.02 15.12
CA SER A 296 21.88 -39.92 15.07
C SER A 296 21.92 -40.82 16.32
N LEU A 297 21.86 -42.14 16.11
CA LEU A 297 21.88 -43.19 17.15
C LEU A 297 23.19 -43.23 17.97
N ARG A 298 24.10 -42.27 17.79
CA ARG A 298 25.44 -42.24 18.41
C ARG A 298 25.62 -41.19 19.52
N SER A 299 24.60 -40.37 19.83
CA SER A 299 24.64 -39.54 21.05
C SER A 299 23.31 -39.55 21.81
N ALA A 300 23.19 -40.43 22.80
CA ALA A 300 22.12 -40.39 23.80
C ALA A 300 22.33 -39.17 24.72
N LYS A 301 21.75 -38.02 24.36
CA LYS A 301 21.67 -36.87 25.27
C LYS A 301 20.55 -37.11 26.30
N PRO A 302 20.80 -36.96 27.62
CA PRO A 302 19.81 -37.33 28.63
C PRO A 302 18.56 -36.44 28.63
N THR A 303 17.39 -37.06 28.68
CA THR A 303 16.07 -36.42 28.44
C THR A 303 15.57 -35.52 29.58
N TRP A 304 16.27 -35.45 30.71
CA TRP A 304 15.86 -34.67 31.89
C TRP A 304 16.12 -33.16 31.80
N ALA A 305 16.86 -32.70 30.78
CA ALA A 305 17.19 -31.28 30.57
C ALA A 305 16.26 -30.55 29.59
N ARG A 306 15.06 -31.08 29.28
CA ARG A 306 14.08 -30.42 28.39
C ARG A 306 13.31 -29.33 29.15
N GLY A 307 14.03 -28.26 29.52
CA GLY A 307 13.44 -27.04 30.07
C GLY A 307 12.43 -26.42 29.09
N ARG A 308 11.46 -25.65 29.62
CA ARG A 308 10.39 -24.98 28.86
C ARG A 308 10.91 -23.79 28.04
N LEU A 309 11.90 -24.02 27.20
CA LEU A 309 12.20 -23.12 26.10
C LEU A 309 11.32 -23.56 24.94
N SER A 310 10.48 -22.66 24.44
CA SER A 310 9.78 -22.86 23.16
C SER A 310 10.81 -22.84 22.05
N THR A 311 11.47 -23.97 21.78
CA THR A 311 12.18 -24.18 20.53
C THR A 311 11.15 -24.12 19.41
N ILE A 312 11.01 -22.93 18.83
CA ILE A 312 10.40 -22.74 17.52
C ILE A 312 11.27 -23.57 16.57
N GLU A 313 10.82 -24.77 16.24
CA GLU A 313 11.50 -25.58 15.25
C GLU A 313 11.51 -24.80 13.92
N PRO A 314 12.65 -24.77 13.21
CA PRO A 314 12.78 -23.97 12.00
C PRO A 314 11.84 -24.52 10.94
N ARG A 315 10.71 -23.84 10.75
CA ARG A 315 9.72 -24.16 9.72
C ARG A 315 10.38 -24.14 8.35
N GLN A 316 10.01 -25.10 7.51
CA GLN A 316 10.46 -25.12 6.13
C GLN A 316 10.02 -23.82 5.45
N ARG A 317 10.97 -23.12 4.82
CA ARG A 317 10.71 -21.87 4.12
C ARG A 317 10.40 -22.15 2.66
N ILE A 318 9.34 -21.54 2.15
CA ILE A 318 8.96 -21.54 0.74
C ILE A 318 9.06 -20.11 0.25
N ILE A 319 9.86 -19.86 -0.78
CA ILE A 319 9.96 -18.53 -1.41
C ILE A 319 9.31 -18.63 -2.79
N VAL A 320 8.25 -17.84 -2.99
CA VAL A 320 7.57 -17.68 -4.28
C VAL A 320 8.05 -16.37 -4.89
N PHE A 321 8.49 -16.40 -6.14
CA PHE A 321 8.72 -15.18 -6.92
C PHE A 321 7.67 -15.06 -8.03
N MET A 322 6.81 -14.04 -7.94
CA MET A 322 5.83 -13.73 -8.97
C MET A 322 6.38 -12.66 -9.92
N ALA A 323 6.69 -13.06 -11.15
CA ALA A 323 7.13 -12.15 -12.19
C ALA A 323 5.93 -11.43 -12.83
N GLY A 324 6.04 -10.12 -13.06
CA GLY A 324 4.96 -9.31 -13.67
C GLY A 324 3.97 -8.70 -12.66
N GLY A 325 4.17 -8.94 -11.37
CA GLY A 325 3.37 -8.36 -10.29
C GLY A 325 2.47 -9.40 -9.61
N ALA A 326 2.18 -9.21 -8.32
CA ALA A 326 1.37 -10.14 -7.53
C ALA A 326 0.13 -9.45 -6.99
N THR A 327 -0.98 -10.17 -6.92
CA THR A 327 -2.24 -9.63 -6.40
C THR A 327 -2.32 -9.73 -4.87
N TYR A 328 -3.15 -8.87 -4.27
CA TYR A 328 -3.46 -8.94 -2.84
C TYR A 328 -4.10 -10.27 -2.40
N ALA A 329 -4.83 -10.96 -3.29
CA ALA A 329 -5.39 -12.27 -3.03
C ALA A 329 -4.31 -13.37 -2.97
N GLU A 330 -3.26 -13.26 -3.79
CA GLU A 330 -2.10 -14.17 -3.76
C GLU A 330 -1.22 -13.94 -2.53
N SER A 331 -1.03 -12.67 -2.13
CA SER A 331 -0.41 -12.31 -0.85
C SER A 331 -1.17 -12.95 0.32
N ARG A 332 -2.50 -12.75 0.40
CA ARG A 332 -3.36 -13.39 1.40
C ARG A 332 -3.21 -14.92 1.41
N SER A 333 -3.16 -15.54 0.23
CA SER A 333 -2.99 -16.99 0.07
C SER A 333 -1.68 -17.51 0.68
N CYS A 334 -0.59 -16.73 0.62
CA CYS A 334 0.68 -17.10 1.27
C CYS A 334 0.55 -17.12 2.80
N TYR A 335 -0.14 -16.13 3.39
CA TYR A 335 -0.42 -16.11 4.83
C TYR A 335 -1.37 -17.25 5.25
N GLU A 336 -2.40 -17.55 4.46
CA GLU A 336 -3.32 -18.66 4.70
C GLU A 336 -2.59 -20.01 4.74
N VAL A 337 -1.78 -20.31 3.72
CA VAL A 337 -1.03 -21.57 3.62
C VAL A 337 0.10 -21.64 4.66
N SER A 338 0.73 -20.50 5.00
CA SER A 338 1.74 -20.47 6.06
C SER A 338 1.14 -20.83 7.43
N LYS A 339 -0.04 -20.29 7.75
CA LYS A 339 -0.78 -20.61 8.98
C LYS A 339 -1.24 -22.07 9.02
N SER A 340 -1.80 -22.61 7.93
CA SER A 340 -2.36 -23.96 7.91
C SER A 340 -1.32 -25.08 7.74
N GLY A 341 -0.27 -24.85 6.95
CA GLY A 341 0.75 -25.84 6.61
C GLY A 341 1.94 -25.92 7.59
N SER A 342 1.99 -25.03 8.60
CA SER A 342 3.15 -24.85 9.50
C SER A 342 4.48 -24.70 8.74
N ARG A 343 4.46 -23.97 7.63
CA ARG A 343 5.63 -23.58 6.83
C ARG A 343 5.68 -22.06 6.72
N ASP A 344 6.85 -21.49 6.52
CA ASP A 344 6.98 -20.04 6.33
C ASP A 344 6.96 -19.73 4.83
N VAL A 345 5.87 -19.13 4.34
CA VAL A 345 5.70 -18.81 2.91
C VAL A 345 5.98 -17.33 2.69
N PHE A 346 6.98 -17.03 1.87
CA PHE A 346 7.38 -15.67 1.52
C PHE A 346 7.03 -15.40 0.05
N LEU A 347 6.23 -14.35 -0.18
CA LEU A 347 5.96 -13.84 -1.52
C LEU A 347 6.95 -12.71 -1.84
N ALA A 348 7.70 -12.88 -2.93
CA ALA A 348 8.45 -11.84 -3.60
C ALA A 348 7.83 -11.57 -4.97
N THR A 349 7.86 -10.32 -5.43
CA THR A 349 7.28 -9.89 -6.71
C THR A 349 7.98 -8.64 -7.21
N SER A 350 7.79 -8.28 -8.48
CA SER A 350 8.25 -7.00 -9.03
C SER A 350 7.51 -5.80 -8.41
N HIS A 351 6.20 -5.94 -8.17
CA HIS A 351 5.31 -4.95 -7.60
C HIS A 351 4.02 -5.63 -7.11
N MET A 352 3.25 -4.96 -6.27
CA MET A 352 1.86 -5.37 -5.99
C MET A 352 0.94 -4.81 -7.06
N THR A 353 -0.08 -5.59 -7.44
CA THR A 353 -0.95 -5.29 -8.57
C THR A 353 -2.41 -5.16 -8.13
N THR A 354 -3.00 -4.00 -8.41
CA THR A 354 -4.45 -3.75 -8.35
C THR A 354 -5.09 -4.04 -9.72
N PRO A 355 -6.39 -4.32 -9.82
CA PRO A 355 -7.08 -4.54 -11.10
C PRO A 355 -6.88 -3.37 -12.09
N SER A 356 -7.00 -2.12 -11.62
CA SER A 356 -6.76 -0.93 -12.45
C SER A 356 -5.31 -0.83 -12.94
N LEU A 357 -4.32 -1.17 -12.09
CA LEU A 357 -2.91 -1.21 -12.49
C LEU A 357 -2.64 -2.32 -13.50
N PHE A 358 -3.24 -3.50 -13.32
CA PHE A 358 -3.14 -4.62 -14.27
C PHE A 358 -3.67 -4.24 -15.65
N ILE A 359 -4.90 -3.70 -15.72
CA ILE A 359 -5.53 -3.23 -16.96
C ILE A 359 -4.64 -2.21 -17.67
N ARG A 360 -4.09 -1.24 -16.93
CA ARG A 360 -3.14 -0.26 -17.47
C ARG A 360 -1.88 -0.91 -18.03
N GLN A 361 -1.25 -1.80 -17.26
CA GLN A 361 -0.02 -2.50 -17.65
C GLN A 361 -0.24 -3.41 -18.87
N VAL A 362 -1.39 -4.06 -19.00
CA VAL A 362 -1.78 -4.83 -20.20
C VAL A 362 -1.90 -3.90 -21.41
N GLY A 363 -2.53 -2.72 -21.26
CA GLY A 363 -2.55 -1.70 -22.32
C GLY A 363 -1.16 -1.21 -22.74
N ASP A 364 -0.24 -1.08 -21.77
CA ASP A 364 1.14 -0.64 -22.01
C ASP A 364 2.00 -1.70 -22.76
N LEU A 365 1.57 -2.98 -22.89
CA LEU A 365 2.34 -4.07 -23.54
C LEU A 365 2.61 -3.88 -25.04
N SER A 366 1.73 -3.17 -25.76
CA SER A 366 1.88 -2.88 -27.19
C SER A 366 2.49 -1.50 -27.48
N ALA A 367 2.76 -0.71 -26.45
CA ALA A 367 3.31 0.64 -26.60
C ALA A 367 4.78 0.61 -27.06
N ASP A 368 5.22 1.64 -27.79
CA ASP A 368 6.65 1.84 -28.06
C ASP A 368 7.39 1.99 -26.73
N LYS A 369 8.34 1.07 -26.51
CA LYS A 369 9.24 1.00 -25.34
C LYS A 369 9.83 2.36 -24.95
N ARG A 370 10.12 3.22 -25.93
CA ARG A 370 10.65 4.59 -25.72
C ARG A 370 9.69 5.51 -24.94
N ARG A 371 8.40 5.19 -24.89
CA ARG A 371 7.35 5.94 -24.19
C ARG A 371 7.09 5.44 -22.77
N LEU A 372 7.64 4.29 -22.39
CA LEU A 372 7.36 3.61 -21.12
C LEU A 372 8.23 4.09 -19.94
N ASP A 373 9.22 4.96 -20.19
CA ASP A 373 10.14 5.55 -19.19
C ASP A 373 10.65 4.53 -18.15
N ILE A 374 11.09 3.38 -18.65
CA ILE A 374 11.45 2.20 -17.88
C ILE A 374 12.62 2.54 -16.93
N PRO A 375 12.45 2.44 -15.59
CA PRO A 375 13.47 2.89 -14.64
C PRO A 375 14.85 2.26 -14.82
N ALA A 376 14.90 1.00 -15.27
CA ALA A 376 16.15 0.28 -15.56
C ALA A 376 16.92 0.80 -16.78
N GLU A 377 16.26 1.57 -17.65
CA GLU A 377 16.86 2.14 -18.87
C GLU A 377 17.21 3.63 -18.73
N ARG A 378 16.80 4.25 -17.61
CA ARG A 378 17.19 5.63 -17.29
C ARG A 378 18.71 5.72 -17.14
N PRO A 379 19.34 6.81 -17.62
CA PRO A 379 20.77 7.02 -17.41
C PRO A 379 21.07 7.02 -15.91
N LYS A 380 22.10 6.26 -15.49
CA LYS A 380 22.52 6.22 -14.09
C LYS A 380 22.73 7.64 -13.57
N PRO A 381 22.20 7.99 -12.38
CA PRO A 381 22.34 9.33 -11.84
C PRO A 381 23.82 9.69 -11.74
N ARG A 382 24.23 10.75 -12.45
CA ARG A 382 25.57 11.33 -12.37
C ARG A 382 25.55 12.45 -11.35
N ALA A 383 26.58 12.52 -10.51
CA ALA A 383 26.76 13.66 -9.64
C ALA A 383 26.91 14.96 -10.48
N PRO A 384 26.38 16.11 -10.02
CA PRO A 384 26.50 17.39 -10.72
C PRO A 384 27.95 17.74 -11.08
N GLN A 385 28.15 18.34 -12.26
CA GLN A 385 29.50 18.65 -12.78
C GLN A 385 30.30 19.57 -11.84
N HIS A 386 29.65 20.49 -11.13
CA HIS A 386 30.28 21.41 -10.17
C HIS A 386 30.95 20.70 -8.98
N LEU A 387 30.66 19.42 -8.70
CA LEU A 387 31.36 18.63 -7.67
C LEU A 387 32.70 18.06 -8.15
N PHE A 388 32.97 18.13 -9.46
CA PHE A 388 34.23 17.71 -10.10
C PHE A 388 35.02 18.89 -10.67
N GLU A 389 34.47 20.10 -10.61
CA GLU A 389 35.20 21.32 -10.92
C GLU A 389 36.27 21.55 -9.86
N PRO A 390 37.56 21.71 -10.24
CA PRO A 390 38.59 22.07 -9.27
C PRO A 390 38.24 23.40 -8.61
N GLU A 391 38.38 23.50 -7.29
CA GLU A 391 38.19 24.76 -6.58
C GLU A 391 39.00 25.87 -7.27
N PRO A 392 38.38 27.06 -7.50
CA PRO A 392 39.08 28.15 -8.16
C PRO A 392 40.30 28.52 -7.32
N LYS A 393 41.49 28.27 -7.88
CA LYS A 393 42.77 28.57 -7.20
C LYS A 393 42.72 30.02 -6.71
N PRO A 394 43.02 30.29 -5.43
CA PRO A 394 42.97 31.64 -4.90
C PRO A 394 43.90 32.51 -5.75
N THR A 395 43.35 33.57 -6.33
CA THR A 395 44.12 34.54 -7.10
C THR A 395 45.20 35.13 -6.19
N PRO A 396 46.48 35.09 -6.58
CA PRO A 396 47.53 35.69 -5.78
C PRO A 396 47.22 37.20 -5.63
N PRO A 397 47.42 37.78 -4.43
CA PRO A 397 47.16 39.19 -4.23
C PRO A 397 48.01 40.02 -5.21
N PRO A 398 47.47 41.12 -5.76
CA PRO A 398 48.20 41.91 -6.74
C PRO A 398 49.51 42.42 -6.13
N MET A 399 50.64 42.04 -6.74
CA MET A 399 51.95 42.53 -6.33
C MET A 399 51.94 44.06 -6.45
N ALA A 400 52.22 44.75 -5.34
CA ALA A 400 52.29 46.20 -5.31
C ALA A 400 53.37 46.68 -6.30
N GLN A 401 52.93 47.35 -7.38
CA GLN A 401 53.87 47.97 -8.31
C GLN A 401 54.61 49.10 -7.59
N THR A 402 55.94 49.01 -7.59
CA THR A 402 56.83 50.01 -7.02
C THR A 402 56.64 51.35 -7.74
N ALA A 403 56.37 52.40 -6.97
CA ALA A 403 56.13 53.73 -7.49
C ALA A 403 57.35 54.26 -8.28
N ARG A 404 57.10 54.88 -9.44
CA ARG A 404 58.08 55.71 -10.17
C ARG A 404 57.76 57.20 -9.97
N PRO A 405 58.76 58.11 -9.99
CA PRO A 405 58.56 59.49 -9.57
C PRO A 405 57.93 60.37 -10.66
N SER A 406 57.13 61.35 -10.24
CA SER A 406 56.47 62.34 -11.10
C SER A 406 57.43 63.43 -11.62
N PRO A 407 57.23 64.01 -12.82
CA PRO A 407 57.98 65.18 -13.29
C PRO A 407 57.55 66.48 -12.60
N ARG A 408 58.47 67.46 -12.47
CA ARG A 408 58.20 68.80 -11.91
C ARG A 408 57.57 69.77 -12.92
N PRO A 409 56.73 70.72 -12.47
CA PRO A 409 56.25 71.84 -13.30
C PRO A 409 57.27 72.99 -13.42
N PRO A 410 57.12 73.90 -14.40
CA PRO A 410 58.03 75.03 -14.64
C PRO A 410 57.80 76.24 -13.70
N ALA A 411 58.77 77.16 -13.71
CA ALA A 411 58.92 78.27 -12.75
C ALA A 411 58.18 79.59 -13.13
N PRO A 412 57.92 80.50 -12.17
CA PRO A 412 57.23 81.79 -12.39
C PRO A 412 58.20 82.95 -12.66
N PRO A 413 57.66 84.16 -12.94
CA PRO A 413 58.09 85.29 -12.08
C PRO A 413 57.01 86.35 -11.73
N THR A 414 57.07 86.79 -10.46
CA THR A 414 56.93 88.18 -9.94
C THR A 414 55.57 88.92 -9.85
N ALA A 415 55.54 89.82 -8.84
CA ALA A 415 54.50 90.78 -8.44
C ALA A 415 53.24 90.18 -7.76
N SER A 416 52.75 90.71 -6.62
CA SER A 416 53.22 91.81 -5.75
C SER A 416 52.68 91.66 -4.31
N MET A 417 53.39 92.23 -3.33
CA MET A 417 52.92 92.30 -1.93
C MET A 417 51.76 93.30 -1.76
N GLY A 418 50.99 93.16 -0.66
CA GLY A 418 50.66 94.34 0.15
C GLY A 418 49.28 94.37 0.81
N SER A 419 49.27 94.78 2.10
CA SER A 419 48.11 95.10 2.96
C SER A 419 47.18 93.93 3.34
N MET A 420 46.53 93.86 4.51
CA MET A 420 46.70 94.33 5.90
C MET A 420 45.30 94.29 6.54
N THR A 421 45.08 93.29 7.40
CA THR A 421 44.39 93.37 8.71
C THR A 421 43.12 94.21 8.94
N LEU A 422 42.09 93.48 9.41
CA LEU A 422 41.28 93.71 10.62
C LEU A 422 39.96 94.55 10.58
N ASN A 423 38.87 93.79 10.76
CA ASN A 423 37.82 93.97 11.79
C ASN A 423 36.57 94.84 11.50
N SER A 424 35.38 94.20 11.43
CA SER A 424 34.11 94.67 12.05
C SER A 424 32.93 93.69 11.86
N ALA A 425 32.21 93.39 12.94
CA ALA A 425 30.84 92.83 12.97
C ALA A 425 29.82 93.97 13.30
N PRO A 426 28.49 93.75 13.53
CA PRO A 426 27.61 92.56 13.40
C PRO A 426 26.58 92.77 12.24
N ASN A 427 25.36 92.20 12.11
CA ASN A 427 24.45 91.30 12.88
C ASN A 427 23.47 90.63 11.87
N GLY A 428 22.62 89.63 12.14
CA GLY A 428 22.39 88.78 13.31
C GLY A 428 21.02 88.05 13.25
N GLY A 429 20.93 86.78 13.67
CA GLY A 429 19.72 85.93 13.68
C GLY A 429 19.77 84.80 12.63
N GLN A 430 19.40 83.54 12.91
CA GLN A 430 18.84 82.93 14.14
C GLN A 430 19.29 81.44 14.29
N SER A 431 19.21 80.91 15.51
CA SER A 431 19.61 79.56 16.00
C SER A 431 18.92 78.35 15.34
N GLY A 432 19.44 77.11 15.39
CA GLY A 432 20.70 76.59 15.98
C GLY A 432 20.80 75.04 16.04
N ASN A 433 22.04 74.51 16.08
CA ASN A 433 22.62 73.16 16.33
C ASN A 433 21.78 71.85 16.22
N PHE A 434 22.23 70.73 15.60
CA PHE A 434 23.51 69.95 15.59
C PHE A 434 23.72 68.89 16.73
N SER A 435 23.48 67.62 16.36
CA SER A 435 24.35 66.42 16.42
C SER A 435 25.08 65.90 17.70
N THR A 436 24.67 64.68 18.13
CA THR A 436 25.51 63.52 18.62
C THR A 436 26.34 63.69 19.94
N PRO A 437 27.02 62.67 20.56
CA PRO A 437 27.27 61.24 20.22
C PRO A 437 26.98 60.25 21.44
N PRO A 438 27.60 59.05 21.64
CA PRO A 438 27.09 57.92 22.47
C PRO A 438 27.67 57.82 23.91
N PRO A 439 27.30 56.79 24.73
CA PRO A 439 28.28 55.71 25.06
C PRO A 439 27.69 54.30 25.44
N VAL A 440 28.50 53.48 26.13
CA VAL A 440 28.43 52.01 26.36
C VAL A 440 27.94 51.64 27.79
N LEU A 441 27.31 50.45 28.01
CA LEU A 441 27.59 49.44 29.10
C LEU A 441 26.39 48.62 29.65
N LYS A 442 26.63 47.29 29.77
CA LYS A 442 26.21 46.30 30.82
C LYS A 442 24.74 45.84 31.07
N LYS A 443 24.62 44.49 31.10
CA LYS A 443 23.67 43.58 31.81
C LYS A 443 23.83 43.65 33.37
N PRO A 444 23.07 42.90 34.23
CA PRO A 444 21.74 42.24 34.15
C PRO A 444 20.84 42.47 35.42
N GLU A 445 19.80 41.63 35.59
CA GLU A 445 18.99 41.23 36.81
C GLU A 445 17.48 41.49 36.63
N LYS A 446 16.52 40.59 36.93
CA LYS A 446 16.22 39.59 38.00
C LYS A 446 15.44 40.14 39.23
N GLN A 447 14.16 39.77 39.30
CA GLN A 447 13.31 39.58 40.48
C GLN A 447 12.26 38.52 40.03
N ASP A 448 12.00 37.36 40.64
CA ASP A 448 12.03 36.91 42.05
C ASP A 448 11.09 37.75 42.96
N LYS A 449 10.20 37.21 43.80
CA LYS A 449 9.72 35.82 44.07
C LYS A 449 8.56 35.92 45.11
N LYS A 450 8.17 34.77 45.70
CA LYS A 450 7.48 34.57 47.01
C LYS A 450 5.94 34.55 47.01
N ASP A 451 5.28 33.75 47.86
CA ASP A 451 5.76 32.66 48.74
C ASP A 451 4.58 31.72 49.13
N LYS A 452 4.84 30.40 49.21
CA LYS A 452 4.55 29.46 50.33
C LYS A 452 3.12 29.33 50.93
N LYS A 453 2.73 28.27 51.67
CA LYS A 453 3.50 27.28 52.48
C LYS A 453 2.64 26.05 52.82
N ASP A 454 3.30 24.89 53.06
CA ASP A 454 2.94 23.75 53.94
C ASP A 454 1.54 23.07 53.78
N ASP A 455 1.35 21.76 54.01
CA ASP A 455 1.88 20.99 55.14
C ASP A 455 2.18 19.49 54.86
N LYS A 456 2.90 18.84 55.78
CA LYS A 456 3.29 17.42 55.76
C LYS A 456 2.48 16.62 56.78
N LYS A 457 2.21 15.33 56.49
CA LYS A 457 2.45 14.24 57.48
C LYS A 457 2.57 12.85 56.83
N LYS A 458 3.29 11.98 57.55
CA LYS A 458 3.65 10.59 57.17
C LYS A 458 2.60 9.60 57.72
N HIS A 459 2.57 8.37 57.20
CA HIS A 459 2.75 7.15 58.03
C HIS A 459 3.09 5.91 57.17
N HIS A 460 3.64 4.86 57.81
CA HIS A 460 4.20 3.63 57.21
C HIS A 460 3.29 2.40 57.40
N PHE A 461 3.74 1.25 56.84
CA PHE A 461 3.26 -0.14 57.06
C PHE A 461 1.92 -0.49 56.37
N PHE A 462 1.67 -1.71 55.84
CA PHE A 462 2.28 -3.03 56.09
C PHE A 462 2.55 -3.85 54.80
N SER A 463 3.36 -4.92 54.89
CA SER A 463 3.44 -5.99 53.89
C SER A 463 2.82 -7.29 54.42
N HIS A 464 2.05 -8.03 53.60
CA HIS A 464 1.78 -9.48 53.67
C HIS A 464 0.69 -9.84 52.62
N LYS A 465 0.44 -11.09 52.19
CA LYS A 465 1.26 -12.32 52.03
C LYS A 465 0.41 -13.36 51.27
N LYS A 466 1.06 -14.25 50.53
CA LYS A 466 0.56 -15.48 49.87
C LYS A 466 -0.52 -16.31 50.64
N LYS A 467 -1.26 -17.10 49.83
CA LYS A 467 -2.25 -18.17 50.12
C LYS A 467 -3.70 -17.69 50.21
N GLU A 468 -4.69 -18.48 49.78
CA GLU A 468 -4.64 -19.86 49.23
C GLU A 468 -4.67 -19.95 47.70
#